data_AF-A0A1W7D6W1-F1
#
_entry.id   AF-A0A1W7D6W1-F1
#
_cell.length_a   1.000
_cell.length_b   1.000
_cell.length_c   1.000
_cell.angle_alpha   90.00
_cell.angle_beta   90.00
_cell.angle_gamma   90.00
#
_symmetry.space_group_name_H-M   'P 1'
#
loop_
_entity.id
_entity.type
_entity.pdbx_description
1 polymer ?
#
loop_
_entity_poly.entity_id
_entity_poly.type
_entity_poly.pdbx_seq_one_letter_code
_entity_poly.pdbx_strand_id
1 'polypeptide(L)'
;MTGRCWLYCRRENVSVLWIGPLRTPSVESELYACGQCIAELVSLAREERRRRELPEHRVCEHRELERRDGKTFCSGCARQIYL
;
A
#
# COMPACT_ATOMS: atom_id res chain seq x y z
N MET A 1 5.89 -22.49 -15.79
CA MET A 1 7.01 -22.10 -16.67
C MET A 1 8.25 -21.88 -15.80
N THR A 2 9.42 -22.38 -16.22
CA THR A 2 10.70 -22.07 -15.58
C THR A 2 11.39 -20.93 -16.34
N GLY A 3 12.07 -20.04 -15.62
CA GLY A 3 12.75 -18.91 -16.22
C GLY A 3 13.56 -18.10 -15.21
N ARG A 4 14.03 -16.94 -15.65
CA ARG A 4 14.70 -15.97 -14.79
C ARG A 4 13.64 -15.14 -14.05
N CYS A 5 13.79 -14.97 -12.74
CA CYS A 5 12.99 -14.00 -11.99
C CYS A 5 13.54 -12.59 -12.23
N TRP A 6 12.72 -11.66 -12.68
CA TRP A 6 13.19 -10.32 -13.03
C TRP A 6 13.14 -9.33 -11.85
N LEU A 7 12.49 -9.71 -10.76
CA LEU A 7 12.49 -8.99 -9.49
C LEU A 7 13.77 -9.26 -8.67
N TYR A 8 13.73 -8.85 -7.40
CA TYR A 8 14.83 -8.78 -6.43
C TYR A 8 15.80 -9.98 -6.46
N CYS A 9 15.29 -11.22 -6.45
CA CYS A 9 16.16 -12.40 -6.29
C CYS A 9 17.01 -12.74 -7.51
N ARG A 10 16.61 -12.28 -8.71
CA ARG A 10 17.33 -12.48 -10.00
C ARG A 10 17.72 -13.92 -10.35
N ARG A 11 17.18 -14.92 -9.64
CA ARG A 11 17.52 -16.34 -9.83
C ARG A 11 17.08 -16.82 -11.21
N GLU A 12 17.87 -17.72 -11.77
CA GLU A 12 17.56 -18.43 -13.02
C GLU A 12 16.97 -19.81 -12.74
N ASN A 13 16.31 -20.39 -13.74
CA ASN A 13 15.72 -21.73 -13.68
C ASN A 13 14.72 -21.94 -12.51
N VAL A 14 14.00 -20.88 -12.13
CA VAL A 14 12.95 -20.95 -11.10
C VAL A 14 11.57 -20.90 -11.74
N SER A 15 10.57 -21.48 -11.07
CA SER A 15 9.18 -21.33 -11.48
C SER A 15 8.77 -19.87 -11.41
N VAL A 16 8.41 -19.31 -12.56
CA VAL A 16 7.99 -17.91 -12.71
C VAL A 16 6.54 -17.79 -13.18
N LEU A 17 5.90 -16.72 -12.76
CA LEU A 17 4.57 -16.28 -13.16
C LEU A 17 4.69 -14.94 -13.90
N TRP A 18 3.80 -14.73 -14.86
CA TRP A 18 3.64 -13.46 -15.54
C TRP A 18 3.04 -12.42 -14.58
N ILE A 19 3.65 -11.24 -14.50
CA ILE A 19 3.16 -10.12 -13.69
C ILE A 19 2.41 -9.10 -14.54
N GLY A 20 2.95 -8.78 -15.72
CA GLY A 20 2.40 -7.74 -16.59
C GLY A 20 3.39 -7.25 -17.64
N PRO A 21 2.97 -6.35 -18.53
CA PRO A 21 3.82 -5.78 -19.56
C PRO A 21 4.82 -4.78 -18.97
N LEU A 22 6.07 -4.84 -19.43
CA LEU A 22 7.10 -3.83 -19.22
C LEU A 22 7.16 -2.97 -20.49
N ARG A 23 6.75 -1.71 -20.36
CA ARG A 23 6.81 -0.73 -21.44
C ARG A 23 7.75 0.40 -21.06
N THR A 24 8.81 0.56 -21.82
CA THR A 24 9.68 1.73 -21.79
C THR A 24 9.77 2.31 -23.20
N PRO A 25 10.24 3.56 -23.37
CA PRO A 25 10.41 4.15 -24.69
C PRO A 25 11.30 3.32 -25.64
N SER A 26 12.16 2.46 -25.09
CA SER A 26 13.13 1.67 -25.85
C SER A 26 12.89 0.16 -25.81
N VAL A 27 12.00 -0.35 -24.95
CA VAL A 27 11.76 -1.79 -24.81
C VAL A 27 10.30 -2.07 -24.47
N GLU A 28 9.72 -3.03 -25.19
CA GLU A 28 8.46 -3.69 -24.82
C GLU A 28 8.77 -5.15 -24.52
N SER A 29 8.41 -5.60 -23.33
CA SER A 29 8.67 -6.96 -22.88
C SER A 29 7.63 -7.40 -21.85
N GLU A 30 7.67 -8.66 -21.45
CA GLU A 30 6.79 -9.22 -20.43
C GLU A 30 7.58 -9.46 -19.15
N LEU A 31 7.05 -9.00 -18.01
CA LEU A 31 7.69 -9.14 -16.71
C LEU A 31 7.30 -10.46 -16.04
N TYR A 32 8.30 -11.26 -15.65
CA TYR A 32 8.10 -12.54 -14.98
C TYR A 32 8.85 -12.62 -13.63
N ALA A 33 8.23 -13.25 -12.63
CA ALA A 33 8.88 -13.45 -11.32
C ALA A 33 8.45 -14.72 -10.59
N CYS A 34 9.27 -15.16 -9.64
CA CYS A 34 8.95 -16.31 -8.78
C CYS A 34 7.95 -15.93 -7.68
N GLY A 35 7.27 -16.94 -7.13
CA GLY A 35 6.23 -16.75 -6.12
C GLY A 35 6.70 -16.01 -4.85
N GLN A 36 7.94 -16.25 -4.41
CA GLN A 36 8.48 -15.56 -3.23
C GLN A 36 8.60 -14.04 -3.46
N CYS A 37 9.20 -13.62 -4.57
CA CYS A 37 9.32 -12.19 -4.87
C CYS A 37 7.97 -11.52 -5.14
N ILE A 38 6.99 -12.25 -5.69
CA ILE A 38 5.63 -11.74 -5.84
C ILE A 38 4.98 -11.51 -4.46
N ALA A 39 5.14 -12.44 -3.52
CA ALA A 39 4.60 -12.28 -2.17
C ALA A 39 5.20 -11.07 -1.42
N GLU A 40 6.49 -10.81 -1.63
CA GLU A 40 7.17 -9.63 -1.11
C GLU A 40 6.62 -8.34 -1.73
N LEU A 41 6.50 -8.29 -3.07
CA LEU A 41 5.92 -7.14 -3.78
C LEU A 41 4.49 -6.84 -3.32
N VAL A 42 3.65 -7.86 -3.12
CA VAL A 42 2.28 -7.72 -2.60
C VAL A 42 2.28 -7.16 -1.18
N SER A 43 3.23 -7.59 -0.34
CA SER A 43 3.37 -7.06 1.03
C SER A 43 3.70 -5.56 1.02
N LEU A 44 4.64 -5.14 0.17
CA LEU A 44 4.99 -3.73 -0.01
C LEU A 44 3.80 -2.90 -0.52
N ALA A 45 3.07 -3.41 -1.52
CA ALA A 45 1.88 -2.73 -2.05
C ALA A 45 0.79 -2.55 -0.98
N ARG A 46 0.58 -3.57 -0.12
CA ARG A 46 -0.35 -3.48 1.01
C ARG A 46 0.09 -2.45 2.04
N GLU A 47 1.39 -2.35 2.31
CA GLU A 47 1.94 -1.37 3.24
C GLU A 47 1.76 0.06 2.72
N GLU A 48 2.12 0.32 1.46
CA GLU A 48 1.95 1.63 0.84
C GLU A 48 0.46 2.03 0.77
N ARG A 49 -0.44 1.08 0.48
CA ARG A 49 -1.89 1.30 0.55
C ARG A 49 -2.31 1.70 1.96
N ARG A 50 -1.90 0.95 3.00
CA ARG A 50 -2.18 1.31 4.40
C ARG A 50 -1.64 2.69 4.73
N ARG A 51 -0.43 3.04 4.31
CA ARG A 51 0.18 4.36 4.54
C ARG A 51 -0.64 5.49 3.92
N ARG A 52 -1.24 5.29 2.74
CA ARG A 52 -2.10 6.27 2.07
C ARG A 52 -3.51 6.35 2.68
N GLU A 53 -4.06 5.23 3.12
CA GLU A 53 -5.39 5.16 3.74
C GLU A 53 -5.38 5.62 5.20
N LEU A 54 -4.24 5.52 5.88
CA LEU A 54 -4.05 6.12 7.19
C LEU A 54 -4.23 7.64 7.03
N PRO A 55 -5.21 8.25 7.71
CA PRO A 55 -5.24 9.70 7.79
C PRO A 55 -3.90 10.12 8.37
N GLU A 56 -3.21 11.07 7.71
CA GLU A 56 -2.01 11.69 8.28
C GLU A 56 -2.30 11.94 9.74
N HIS A 57 -1.53 11.32 10.62
CA HIS A 57 -1.85 11.16 12.04
C HIS A 57 -1.85 12.55 12.69
N ARG A 58 -2.92 13.32 12.51
CA ARG A 58 -3.22 14.49 13.32
C ARG A 58 -3.61 13.91 14.66
N VAL A 59 -2.66 13.89 15.57
CA VAL A 59 -2.98 13.96 16.99
C VAL A 59 -3.85 15.22 17.15
N CYS A 60 -5.19 15.09 17.10
CA CYS A 60 -6.10 16.16 17.54
C CYS A 60 -5.93 16.17 19.06
N GLU A 61 -5.36 17.25 19.61
CA GLU A 61 -5.36 17.47 21.07
C GLU A 61 -6.77 17.67 21.64
N HIS A 62 -7.81 17.60 20.78
CA HIS A 62 -9.21 17.78 21.11
C HIS A 62 -9.49 19.11 21.83
N ARG A 63 -8.73 20.14 21.46
CA ARG A 63 -8.81 21.48 22.07
C ARG A 63 -10.06 22.25 21.62
N GLU A 64 -10.48 22.06 20.38
CA GLU A 64 -11.66 22.70 19.81
C GLU A 64 -12.83 21.70 19.79
N LEU A 65 -13.77 21.90 20.71
CA LEU A 65 -14.94 21.04 20.88
C LEU A 65 -16.21 21.78 20.46
N GLU A 66 -17.09 21.08 19.75
CA GLU A 66 -18.41 21.55 19.37
C GLU A 66 -19.49 20.60 19.92
N ARG A 67 -20.69 21.13 20.20
CA ARG A 67 -21.85 20.30 20.60
C ARG A 67 -22.81 20.14 19.43
N ARG A 68 -23.14 18.89 19.08
CA ARG A 68 -24.13 18.51 18.06
C ARG A 68 -25.05 17.44 18.64
N ASP A 69 -26.36 17.66 18.61
CA ASP A 69 -27.38 16.73 19.14
C ASP A 69 -27.11 16.25 20.58
N GLY A 70 -26.64 17.16 21.43
CA GLY A 70 -26.31 16.86 22.83
C GLY A 70 -25.00 16.10 23.06
N LYS A 71 -24.30 15.70 21.99
CA LYS A 71 -22.99 15.03 22.01
C LYS A 71 -21.87 16.05 21.73
N THR A 72 -20.68 15.81 22.29
CA THR A 72 -19.49 16.65 22.09
C THR A 72 -18.60 16.05 21.00
N PHE A 73 -18.11 16.84 20.05
CA PHE A 73 -17.23 16.42 18.95
C PHE A 73 -15.98 17.33 18.84
N CYS A 74 -14.79 16.82 18.42
CA CYS A 74 -13.63 17.66 18.04
C CYS A 74 -13.91 18.27 16.66
N SER A 75 -13.98 19.59 16.55
CA SER A 75 -14.23 20.30 15.28
C SER A 75 -13.14 20.04 14.23
N GLY A 76 -11.92 19.71 14.67
CA GLY A 76 -10.78 19.43 13.80
C GLY A 76 -10.68 17.99 13.26
N CYS A 77 -11.33 17.00 13.87
CA CYS A 77 -11.31 15.60 13.42
C CYS A 77 -12.67 14.90 13.40
N ALA A 78 -13.75 15.63 13.71
CA ALA A 78 -15.14 15.18 13.77
C ALA A 78 -15.40 13.98 14.70
N ARG A 79 -14.46 13.63 15.60
CA ARG A 79 -14.60 12.51 16.54
C ARG A 79 -15.45 12.92 17.75
N GLN A 80 -16.40 12.08 18.15
CA GLN A 80 -17.17 12.29 19.38
C GLN A 80 -16.26 12.10 20.62
N ILE A 81 -16.28 13.06 21.53
CA ILE A 81 -15.55 13.05 22.79
C ILE A 81 -16.56 12.84 23.92
N TYR A 82 -16.31 11.82 24.74
CA TYR A 82 -17.04 11.58 25.96
C TYR A 82 -16.30 12.31 27.07
N LEU A 83 -16.93 13.36 27.60
CA LEU A 83 -16.47 14.10 28.78
C LEU A 83 -17.20 13.59 30.02
#